data_AF-A0A954BK82-F1
#
_entry.id   AF-A0A954BK82-F1
#
_cell.length_a   1.000
_cell.length_b   1.000
_cell.length_c   1.000
_cell.angle_alpha   90.00
_cell.angle_beta   90.00
_cell.angle_gamma   90.00
#
_symmetry.space_group_name_H-M   'P 1'
#
loop_
_entity.id
_entity.type
_entity.pdbx_description
1 polymer ?
#
loop_
_entity_poly.entity_id
_entity_poly.type
_entity_poly.pdbx_seq_one_letter_code
_entity_poly.pdbx_strand_id
1 'polypeptide(L)' 'MSHTPHELTEEFPEAADKIHELKESNAHFARLADEYHALNREIHRIETDLEPASDEHQTELRKKRMALKDEIYAMLKA' A
#
# COMPACT_ATOMS: atom_id res chain seq x y z
N MET A 1 11.10 -9.51 13.17
CA MET A 1 10.68 -9.09 11.81
C MET A 1 9.41 -8.30 12.00
N SER A 2 9.35 -7.01 11.65
CA SER A 2 8.10 -6.25 11.73
C SER A 2 7.21 -6.69 10.59
N HIS A 3 6.21 -7.52 10.90
CA HIS A 3 5.17 -7.86 9.94
C HIS A 3 4.27 -6.63 9.82
N THR A 4 4.43 -5.83 8.76
CA THR A 4 3.50 -4.75 8.47
C THR A 4 2.30 -5.39 7.78
N PRO A 5 1.11 -5.42 8.39
CA PRO A 5 -0.08 -6.04 7.78
C PRO A 5 -0.53 -5.23 6.56
N HIS A 6 -1.28 -5.82 5.63
CA HIS A 6 -1.74 -5.17 4.39
C HIS A 6 -0.63 -4.97 3.36
N GLU A 7 0.27 -5.93 3.21
CA GLU A 7 1.19 -5.92 2.07
C GLU A 7 0.41 -6.20 0.76
N LEU A 8 0.87 -5.65 -0.37
CA LEU A 8 0.17 -5.80 -1.65
C LEU A 8 -0.05 -7.26 -2.07
N THR A 9 0.90 -8.13 -1.75
CA THR A 9 0.80 -9.57 -2.01
C THR A 9 -0.19 -10.28 -1.09
N GLU A 10 -0.51 -9.71 0.08
CA GLU A 10 -1.56 -10.21 0.98
C GLU A 10 -2.95 -9.73 0.54
N GLU A 11 -3.04 -8.48 0.06
CA GLU A 11 -4.28 -7.88 -0.44
C GLU A 11 -4.70 -8.45 -1.81
N PHE A 12 -3.73 -8.88 -2.62
CA PHE A 12 -3.95 -9.42 -3.96
C PHE A 12 -3.16 -10.71 -4.20
N PRO A 13 -3.42 -11.79 -3.45
CA PRO A 13 -2.63 -13.02 -3.52
C PRO A 13 -2.69 -13.68 -4.90
N GLU A 14 -3.83 -13.58 -5.58
CA GLU A 14 -4.01 -14.12 -6.94
C GLU A 14 -3.23 -13.35 -8.02
N ALA A 15 -2.75 -12.15 -7.70
CA ALA A 15 -2.01 -11.29 -8.63
C ALA A 15 -0.53 -11.16 -8.28
N ALA A 16 0.00 -11.98 -7.36
CA ALA A 16 1.38 -11.85 -6.86
C ALA A 16 2.43 -11.87 -7.99
N ASP A 17 2.31 -12.79 -8.95
CA ASP A 17 3.23 -12.87 -10.09
C ASP A 17 3.13 -11.62 -10.99
N LYS A 18 1.91 -11.14 -11.24
CA LYS A 18 1.68 -9.92 -12.04
C LYS A 18 2.18 -8.66 -11.34
N ILE A 19 2.04 -8.59 -10.02
CA ILE A 19 2.62 -7.52 -9.20
C ILE A 19 4.14 -7.50 -9.35
N HIS A 20 4.79 -8.67 -9.30
CA HIS A 20 6.24 -8.76 -9.47
C HIS A 20 6.66 -8.31 -10.87
N GLU A 21 6.01 -8.83 -11.92
CA GLU A 21 6.28 -8.43 -13.31
C GLU A 21 6.10 -6.93 -13.53
N LEU A 22 4.99 -6.34 -13.06
CA LEU A 22 4.72 -4.92 -13.23
C LEU A 22 5.68 -4.04 -12.42
N LYS A 23 6.16 -4.49 -11.25
CA LYS A 23 7.20 -3.74 -10.50
C LYS A 23 8.52 -3.66 -11.27
N GLU A 24 8.86 -4.67 -12.07
CA GLU A 24 10.09 -4.68 -12.86
C GLU A 24 9.94 -3.97 -14.21
N SER A 25 8.77 -4.09 -14.83
CA SER A 25 8.53 -3.64 -16.21
C SER A 25 7.81 -2.29 -16.32
N ASN A 26 7.13 -1.82 -15.27
CA ASN A 26 6.33 -0.60 -15.29
C ASN A 26 6.73 0.36 -14.15
N ALA A 27 7.46 1.42 -14.51
CA ALA A 27 7.94 2.41 -13.55
C ALA A 27 6.82 3.13 -12.78
N HIS A 28 5.64 3.32 -13.40
CA HIS A 28 4.48 3.90 -12.71
C HIS A 28 3.95 2.94 -11.64
N PHE A 29 3.78 1.67 -12.00
CA PHE A 29 3.35 0.65 -11.05
C PHE A 29 4.34 0.48 -9.90
N ALA A 30 5.65 0.47 -10.19
CA ALA A 30 6.69 0.40 -9.17
C ALA A 30 6.58 1.55 -8.17
N ARG A 31 6.38 2.79 -8.66
CA ARG A 31 6.18 3.98 -7.81
C ARG A 31 4.93 3.84 -6.93
N LEU A 32 3.81 3.41 -7.50
CA LEU A 32 2.57 3.21 -6.75
C LEU A 32 2.73 2.14 -5.66
N ALA A 33 3.40 1.03 -5.99
CA ALA A 33 3.66 -0.03 -5.04
C ALA A 33 4.51 0.48 -3.86
N ASP A 34 5.58 1.22 -4.15
CA ASP A 34 6.44 1.79 -3.11
C ASP A 34 5.72 2.83 -2.25
N GLU A 35 4.89 3.67 -2.85
CA GLU A 35 4.04 4.64 -2.14
C GLU A 35 3.03 3.94 -1.22
N TYR A 36 2.38 2.89 -1.72
CA TYR A 36 1.46 2.08 -0.93
C TYR A 36 2.19 1.44 0.25
N HIS A 37 3.35 0.83 0.03
CA HIS A 37 4.16 0.23 1.09
C HIS A 37 4.61 1.27 2.13
N ALA A 38 5.03 2.46 1.70
CA ALA A 38 5.46 3.53 2.60
C ALA A 38 4.30 4.05 3.46
N LEU A 39 3.15 4.33 2.84
CA LEU A 39 1.96 4.80 3.51
C LEU A 39 1.42 3.75 4.50
N ASN A 40 1.45 2.48 4.13
CA ASN A 40 1.01 1.41 5.00
C ASN A 40 1.90 1.27 6.25
N ARG A 41 3.22 1.45 6.10
CA ARG A 41 4.14 1.53 7.25
C ARG A 41 3.90 2.75 8.14
N GLU A 42 3.53 3.89 7.56
CA GLU A 42 3.15 5.08 8.33
C GLU A 42 1.87 4.85 9.14
N ILE A 43 0.81 4.34 8.51
CA ILE A 43 -0.43 3.97 9.19
C ILE A 43 -0.16 2.96 10.30
N HIS A 44 0.63 1.93 10.04
CA HIS A 44 0.94 0.91 11.06
C HIS A 44 1.70 1.49 12.26
N ARG A 45 2.62 2.44 12.05
CA ARG A 45 3.32 3.13 13.15
C ARG A 45 2.37 3.96 13.99
N ILE A 46 1.44 4.65 13.36
CA ILE A 46 0.43 5.45 14.05
C ILE A 46 -0.55 4.54 14.82
N GLU A 47 -1.01 3.45 14.21
CA GLU A 47 -1.95 2.50 14.82
C GLU A 47 -1.34 1.69 15.98
N THR A 48 0.00 1.61 16.05
CA THR A 48 0.73 0.96 17.14
C THR A 48 1.18 1.94 18.23
N ASP A 49 0.63 3.16 18.24
CA ASP A 49 0.97 4.26 19.16
C ASP A 49 2.46 4.62 19.15
N LEU A 50 3.20 4.26 18.10
CA LEU A 50 4.61 4.65 17.95
C LEU A 50 4.74 6.11 17.54
N GLU A 51 3.70 6.69 16.91
CA GLU A 51 3.69 8.07 16.44
C GLU A 51 2.31 8.70 16.70
N PRO A 52 2.21 9.72 17.58
CA PRO A 52 0.93 10.36 17.88
C PRO A 52 0.43 11.14 16.66
N ALA A 53 -0.75 10.79 16.16
CA ALA A 53 -1.43 11.49 15.09
C ALA A 53 -2.87 11.82 15.46
N SER A 54 -3.38 12.95 14.98
CA SER A 54 -4.80 13.29 15.12
C SER A 54 -5.69 12.30 14.35
N ASP A 55 -6.92 12.12 14.81
CA ASP A 55 -7.94 11.29 14.13
C ASP A 55 -8.16 11.72 12.68
N GLU A 56 -8.08 13.02 12.42
CA GLU A 56 -8.20 13.60 11.08
C GLU A 56 -7.03 13.17 10.18
N HIS A 57 -5.80 13.21 10.70
CA HIS A 57 -4.62 12.74 9.98
C HIS A 57 -4.70 11.23 9.68
N GLN A 58 -5.10 10.42 10.66
CA GLN A 58 -5.30 8.98 10.47
C GLN A 58 -6.35 8.68 9.37
N THR A 59 -7.44 9.44 9.37
CA THR A 59 -8.49 9.32 8.37
C THR A 59 -7.98 9.64 6.97
N GLU A 60 -7.19 10.72 6.82
CA GLU A 60 -6.60 11.09 5.53
C GLU A 60 -5.59 10.05 5.03
N LEU A 61 -4.76 9.48 5.90
CA LEU A 61 -3.83 8.41 5.51
C LEU A 61 -4.59 7.16 5.04
N ARG A 62 -5.65 6.75 5.76
CA ARG A 62 -6.49 5.61 5.35
C ARG A 62 -7.17 5.83 4.00
N LYS A 63 -7.67 7.05 3.73
CA LYS A 63 -8.24 7.41 2.42
C LYS A 63 -7.19 7.31 1.31
N LYS A 64 -5.98 7.84 1.53
CA LYS A 64 -4.87 7.73 0.57
C LYS A 64 -4.51 6.27 0.29
N ARG A 65 -4.49 5.40 1.32
CA ARG A 65 -4.21 3.97 1.15
C ARG A 65 -5.27 3.30 0.28
N MET A 66 -6.53 3.64 0.49
CA MET A 66 -7.63 3.12 -0.32
C MET A 66 -7.51 3.56 -1.78
N ALA A 67 -7.22 4.85 -2.03
CA ALA A 67 -7.05 5.36 -3.39
C ALA A 67 -5.88 4.69 -4.13
N LEU A 68 -4.73 4.51 -3.48
CA LEU A 68 -3.59 3.79 -4.05
C LEU A 68 -3.94 2.33 -4.34
N LYS A 69 -4.68 1.68 -3.44
CA LYS A 69 -5.14 0.29 -3.63
C LYS A 69 -6.03 0.16 -4.87
N ASP A 70 -6.95 1.10 -5.06
CA ASP A 70 -7.86 1.12 -6.20
C ASP A 70 -7.10 1.33 -7.52
N GLU A 71 -6.10 2.23 -7.55
CA GLU A 71 -5.26 2.46 -8.73
C GLU A 71 -4.41 1.23 -9.07
N ILE A 72 -3.77 0.62 -8.08
CA ILE A 72 -3.00 -0.62 -8.24
C ILE A 72 -3.91 -1.74 -8.77
N TYR A 73 -5.10 -1.90 -8.20
CA TYR A 73 -6.05 -2.91 -8.66
C TYR A 73 -6.48 -2.67 -10.11
N ALA A 74 -6.74 -1.42 -10.50
CA ALA A 74 -7.07 -1.09 -11.89
C ALA A 74 -5.94 -1.49 -12.86
N MET A 75 -4.68 -1.25 -12.49
CA MET A 75 -3.52 -1.68 -13.29
C MET A 75 -3.35 -3.20 -13.33
N LEU A 76 -3.70 -3.91 -12.26
CA LEU A 76 -3.66 -5.38 -12.23
C LEU A 76 -4.75 -6.02 -13.10
N LYS A 77 -5.88 -5.33 -13.32
CA LYS A 77 -7.00 -5.82 -14.14
C LYS A 77 -6.90 -5.43 -15.63
N ALA A 78 -6.05 -4.46 -15.96
CA ALA A 78 -5.70 -4.10 -17.34
C ALA A 78 -4.90 -5.22 -18.03
#